data_AF-A0A960STU9-F1
#
_entry.id   AF-A0A960STU9-F1
#
_cell.length_a   1.000
_cell.length_b   1.000
_cell.length_c   1.000
_cell.angle_alpha   90.00
_cell.angle_beta   90.00
_cell.angle_gamma   90.00
#
_symmetry.space_group_name_H-M   'P 1'
#
loop_
_entity.id
_entity.type
_entity.pdbx_description
1 polymer ?
#
loop_
_entity_poly.entity_id
_entity_poly.type
_entity_poly.pdbx_seq_one_letter_code
_entity_poly.pdbx_strand_id
1 'polypeptide(L)'
;MTDLLLQIAIILIKVVFLTFMVVLPLVPISVYFERRFCAVIQDRVGPNRVGIPLTLLGFRKDFHFFGLIQPMADGIKLFLKEDFTPEHV
;
A
#
# COMPACT_ATOMS: atom_id res chain seq x y z
N MET A 1 13.80 6.18 38.25
CA MET A 1 13.56 7.14 37.14
C MET A 1 13.92 6.54 35.78
N THR A 2 15.06 5.85 35.69
CA THR A 2 15.50 5.11 34.49
C THR A 2 14.49 4.06 34.03
N ASP A 3 13.90 3.29 34.95
CA ASP A 3 12.92 2.24 34.60
C ASP A 3 11.62 2.82 34.01
N LEU A 4 11.16 3.96 34.55
CA LEU A 4 10.01 4.69 34.03
C LEU A 4 10.27 5.21 32.61
N LEU A 5 11.45 5.78 32.37
CA LEU A 5 11.86 6.25 31.04
C LEU A 5 11.96 5.09 30.04
N LEU A 6 12.47 3.94 30.47
CA LEU A 6 12.58 2.73 29.65
C LEU A 6 11.19 2.17 29.29
N GLN A 7 10.25 2.14 30.24
CA GLN A 7 8.88 1.71 29.98
C GLN A 7 8.15 2.63 29.00
N ILE A 8 8.28 3.95 29.16
CA ILE A 8 7.70 4.94 28.25
C ILE A 8 8.28 4.77 26.83
N ALA A 9 9.60 4.60 26.72
CA ALA A 9 10.25 4.37 25.43
C ALA A 9 9.75 3.09 24.73
N ILE A 10 9.61 1.99 25.48
CA ILE A 10 9.09 0.73 24.93
C ILE A 10 7.65 0.88 24.43
N ILE A 11 6.80 1.60 25.18
CA ILE A 11 5.41 1.84 24.79
C ILE A 11 5.37 2.68 23.51
N LEU A 12 6.15 3.75 23.43
CA LEU A 12 6.26 4.60 22.24
C LEU A 12 6.68 3.80 21.01
N ILE A 13 7.73 2.98 21.14
CA ILE A 13 8.22 2.13 20.04
C ILE A 13 7.12 1.18 19.57
N LYS A 14 6.40 0.52 20.50
CA LYS A 14 5.30 -0.39 20.16
C LYS A 14 4.17 0.33 19.43
N VAL A 15 3.77 1.51 19.88
CA VAL A 15 2.69 2.29 19.27
C VAL A 15 3.06 2.74 17.87
N VAL A 16 4.26 3.29 17.68
CA VAL A 16 4.76 3.70 16.36
C VAL A 16 4.86 2.50 15.43
N PHE A 17 5.45 1.40 15.89
CA PHE A 17 5.60 0.19 15.09
C PHE A 17 4.25 -0.38 14.65
N LEU A 18 3.27 -0.46 15.57
CA LEU A 18 1.93 -0.97 15.26
C LEU A 18 1.21 -0.06 14.26
N THR A 19 1.34 1.26 14.41
CA THR A 19 0.72 2.22 13.50
C THR A 19 1.26 2.07 12.08
N PHE A 20 2.59 2.03 11.93
CA PHE A 20 3.23 1.95 10.61
C PHE A 20 3.08 0.58 9.94
N MET A 21 3.09 -0.52 10.70
CA MET A 21 3.04 -1.87 10.13
C MET A 21 1.62 -2.40 9.94
N VAL A 22 0.66 -1.94 10.74
CA VAL A 22 -0.71 -2.49 10.71
C VAL A 22 -1.70 -1.48 10.16
N VAL A 23 -1.72 -0.26 10.71
CA VAL A 23 -2.75 0.72 10.37
C VAL A 23 -2.53 1.29 8.97
N LEU A 24 -1.31 1.73 8.65
CA LEU A 24 -1.02 2.32 7.35
C LEU A 24 -1.21 1.35 6.17
N PRO A 25 -0.78 0.07 6.24
CA PRO A 25 -0.99 -0.87 5.13
C PRO A 25 -2.44 -1.34 4.97
N LEU A 26 -3.27 -1.19 6.00
CA LEU A 26 -4.67 -1.59 5.94
C LEU A 26 -5.49 -0.72 4.97
N VAL A 27 -5.16 0.56 4.86
CA VAL A 27 -5.81 1.51 3.94
C VAL A 27 -5.66 1.12 2.46
N PRO A 28 -4.45 0.93 1.91
CA PRO A 28 -4.29 0.49 0.52
C PRO A 28 -4.91 -0.88 0.25
N ILE A 29 -4.91 -1.78 1.24
CA ILE A 29 -5.55 -3.10 1.13
C ILE A 29 -7.08 -2.94 1.06
N SER A 30 -7.70 -2.08 1.86
CA SER A 30 -9.15 -1.85 1.80
C SER A 30 -9.58 -1.29 0.45
N VAL A 31 -8.79 -0.37 -0.14
CA VAL A 31 -9.03 0.16 -1.49
C VAL A 31 -8.93 -0.93 -2.57
N TYR A 32 -7.96 -1.86 -2.43
CA TYR A 32 -7.88 -3.01 -3.33
C TYR A 32 -9.14 -3.89 -3.25
N PHE A 33 -9.60 -4.18 -2.03
CA PHE A 33 -10.82 -4.97 -1.81
C PHE A 33 -12.06 -4.28 -2.39
N GLU A 34 -12.21 -2.98 -2.18
CA GLU A 34 -13.31 -2.19 -2.75
C GLU A 34 -13.34 -2.30 -4.27
N ARG A 35 -12.19 -2.13 -4.95
CA ARG A 35 -12.12 -2.28 -6.41
C ARG A 35 -12.52 -3.67 -6.89
N ARG A 36 -12.16 -4.71 -6.13
CA ARG A 36 -12.51 -6.09 -6.47
C ARG A 36 -13.99 -6.36 -6.24
N PHE A 37 -14.56 -5.85 -5.16
CA PHE A 37 -15.98 -5.99 -4.84
C PHE A 37 -16.86 -5.26 -5.85
N CYS A 38 -16.51 -4.01 -6.20
CA CYS A 38 -17.20 -3.25 -7.25
C CYS A 38 -17.15 -3.95 -8.61
N ALA A 39 -16.04 -4.61 -8.94
CA ALA A 39 -15.92 -5.36 -10.19
C ALA A 39 -16.84 -6.60 -10.22
N VAL A 40 -16.99 -7.29 -9.08
CA VAL A 40 -17.92 -8.42 -8.93
C VAL A 40 -19.37 -7.98 -9.11
N ILE A 41 -19.78 -6.86 -8.49
CA ILE A 41 -21.15 -6.31 -8.65
C ILE A 41 -21.44 -5.96 -10.12
N GLN A 42 -20.43 -5.43 -10.81
CA GLN A 42 -20.52 -4.96 -12.20
C GLN A 42 -20.30 -6.06 -13.24
N ASP A 43 -20.17 -7.33 -12.82
CA ASP A 43 -19.85 -8.48 -13.68
C ASP A 43 -18.66 -8.23 -14.62
N ARG A 44 -17.60 -7.62 -14.09
CA ARG A 44 -16.35 -7.37 -14.81
C ARG A 44 -15.14 -7.85 -14.03
N VAL A 45 -14.05 -8.09 -14.74
CA VAL A 45 -12.80 -8.53 -14.11
C VAL A 45 -12.17 -7.36 -13.32
N GLY A 46 -11.91 -7.60 -12.03
CA GLY A 46 -11.17 -6.68 -11.16
C GLY A 46 -9.68 -6.58 -11.51
N PRO A 47 -8.85 -5.96 -10.65
CA PRO A 47 -7.41 -5.82 -10.91
C PRO A 47 -6.76 -7.20 -11.16
N ASN A 48 -6.26 -7.46 -12.38
CA ASN A 48 -5.67 -8.75 -12.77
C ASN A 48 -4.32 -8.64 -13.52
N ARG A 49 -3.86 -7.41 -13.81
CA ARG A 49 -2.66 -7.17 -14.64
C ARG A 49 -1.39 -6.84 -13.85
N VAL A 50 -1.52 -6.33 -12.63
CA VAL A 50 -0.35 -5.93 -11.84
C VAL A 50 0.22 -7.15 -11.10
N GLY A 51 1.27 -7.73 -11.65
CA GLY A 51 2.03 -8.84 -11.05
C GLY A 51 3.20 -8.36 -10.21
N ILE A 52 3.84 -9.29 -9.50
CA ILE A 52 5.14 -9.08 -8.87
C ILE A 52 6.17 -9.00 -10.01
N PRO A 53 6.86 -7.86 -10.19
CA PRO A 53 7.85 -7.69 -11.24
C PRO A 53 9.11 -8.48 -10.89
N LEU A 54 9.02 -9.80 -11.04
CA LEU A 54 10.09 -10.75 -10.79
C LEU A 54 11.15 -10.70 -11.91
N THR A 55 10.78 -10.17 -13.08
CA THR A 55 11.68 -9.85 -14.19
C THR A 55 12.75 -8.82 -13.82
N LEU A 56 12.47 -7.88 -12.90
CA LEU A 56 13.49 -6.93 -12.39
C LEU A 56 14.60 -7.63 -11.58
N LEU A 57 14.36 -8.86 -11.13
CA LEU A 57 15.31 -9.66 -10.33
C LEU A 57 15.93 -10.83 -11.13
N GLY A 58 15.78 -10.84 -12.46
CA GLY A 58 16.40 -11.83 -13.35
C GLY A 58 15.57 -13.10 -13.62
N PHE A 59 14.30 -13.14 -13.20
CA PHE A 59 13.40 -14.27 -13.49
C PHE A 59 12.72 -14.13 -14.85
N ARG A 60 12.44 -15.25 -15.52
CA ARG A 60 11.84 -15.28 -16.88
C ARG A 60 10.35 -14.95 -16.93
N LYS A 61 9.65 -14.90 -15.79
CA LYS A 61 8.19 -14.69 -15.76
C LYS A 61 7.75 -13.96 -14.50
N ASP A 62 6.98 -12.89 -14.67
CA ASP A 62 6.36 -12.16 -13.57
C ASP A 62 5.25 -13.01 -12.95
N PHE A 63 5.21 -13.07 -11.62
CA PHE A 63 4.18 -13.83 -10.90
C PHE A 63 2.95 -12.95 -10.71
N HIS A 64 1.84 -13.29 -11.35
CA HIS A 64 0.64 -12.46 -11.37
C HIS A 64 -0.25 -12.79 -10.15
N PHE A 65 0.10 -12.26 -8.97
CA PHE A 65 -0.68 -12.39 -7.74
C PHE A 65 -1.93 -11.48 -7.77
N PHE A 66 -2.86 -11.74 -8.68
CA PHE A 66 -4.21 -11.13 -8.68
C PHE A 66 -4.25 -9.59 -8.53
N GLY A 67 -3.23 -8.85 -8.97
CA GLY A 67 -3.20 -7.40 -8.81
C GLY A 67 -2.85 -6.87 -7.41
N LEU A 68 -2.35 -7.70 -6.47
CA LEU A 68 -2.08 -7.25 -5.09
C LEU A 68 -1.04 -6.11 -4.99
N ILE A 69 -0.19 -5.93 -6.00
CA ILE A 69 0.78 -4.83 -6.06
C ILE A 69 0.16 -3.51 -6.51
N GLN A 70 -1.09 -3.53 -6.99
CA GLN A 70 -1.78 -2.33 -7.46
C GLN A 70 -1.70 -1.15 -6.47
N PRO A 71 -1.92 -1.32 -5.15
CA PRO A 71 -1.85 -0.19 -4.23
C PRO A 71 -0.44 0.38 -4.06
N MET A 72 0.59 -0.46 -4.20
CA MET A 72 1.98 -0.02 -4.17
C MET A 72 2.33 0.78 -5.44
N ALA A 73 1.87 0.32 -6.62
CA ALA A 73 2.04 1.05 -7.87
C ALA A 73 1.30 2.41 -7.84
N ASP A 74 0.10 2.44 -7.25
CA ASP A 74 -0.66 3.69 -7.07
C ASP A 74 0.07 4.66 -6.12
N GLY A 75 0.67 4.15 -5.05
CA GLY A 75 1.50 4.95 -4.14
C GLY A 75 2.73 5.56 -4.82
N ILE A 76 3.47 4.76 -5.59
CA ILE A 76 4.64 5.23 -6.36
C ILE A 76 4.21 6.29 -7.39
N LYS A 77 3.09 6.05 -8.09
CA LYS A 77 2.54 7.01 -9.04
C LYS A 77 2.24 8.35 -8.39
N LEU A 78 1.64 8.36 -7.20
CA LEU A 78 1.33 9.59 -6.47
C LEU A 78 2.61 10.29 -5.98
N PHE A 79 3.61 9.53 -5.54
CA PHE A 79 4.88 10.08 -5.09
C PHE A 79 5.68 10.73 -6.23
N LEU A 80 5.61 10.15 -7.43
CA LEU A 80 6.27 10.69 -8.63
C LEU A 80 5.41 11.74 -9.35
N LYS A 81 4.17 11.96 -8.91
CA LYS A 81 3.28 12.93 -9.54
C LYS A 81 3.76 14.33 -9.18
N GLU A 82 3.92 15.18 -10.20
CA GLU A 82 4.22 16.60 -9.97
C GLU A 82 3.06 17.28 -9.21
N ASP A 83 3.42 18.06 -8.19
CA ASP A 83 2.47 18.89 -7.45
C ASP A 83 2.22 20.19 -8.23
N PHE A 84 1.07 20.25 -8.91
CA PHE A 84 0.63 21.44 -9.62
C PHE A 84 -0.31 22.26 -8.74
N THR A 85 0.04 23.52 -8.48
CA THR A 85 -0.85 24.48 -7.80
C THR A 85 -1.46 25.40 -8.86
N PRO A 86 -2.80 25.42 -9.04
CA PRO A 86 -3.42 26.28 -10.03
C PRO A 86 -3.22 27.75 -9.67
N GLU A 87 -2.83 28.56 -10.66
CA GLU A 87 -2.49 29.98 -10.47
C GLU A 87 -3.74 30.87 -10.26
N HIS A 88 -4.93 30.36 -10.61
CA HIS A 88 -6.20 31.03 -10.38
C HIS A 88 -7.33 30.00 -10.25
N VAL A 89 -8.34 30.31 -9.41
CA VAL A 89 -9.64 29.63 -9.32
C VAL A 89 -10.74 30.53 -9.86
#